data_AF-A0A6I1G157-F1
#
_entry.id   AF-A0A6I1G157-F1
#
_cell.length_a   1.000
_cell.length_b   1.000
_cell.length_c   1.000
_cell.angle_alpha   90.00
_cell.angle_beta   90.00
_cell.angle_gamma   90.00
#
_symmetry.space_group_name_H-M   'P 1'
#
loop_
_entity.id
_entity.type
_entity.pdbx_description
1 polymer ?
#
loop_
_entity_poly.entity_id
_entity_poly.type
_entity_poly.pdbx_seq_one_letter_code
_entity_poly.pdbx_strand_id
1 'polypeptide(L)'
;MDETATTTRHEREQLREGITMALYIGFSLLAVLLATPTDYVDDSRTRVATTVALTALGLVLAHQVAYRLSTRLLNRGVLDAESLAILRAQLLGGLPVVAVAAVPVLLFGGRTGVLVAELLLLAIVASVGYLTARSAGASSRSVLLNVVGVMVVVGAVLALKIAVGH
;
A
#
# COMPACT_ATOMS: atom_id res chain seq x y z
N MET A 1 6.99 24.67 27.56
CA MET A 1 6.97 23.50 26.65
C MET A 1 6.52 24.03 25.30
N ASP A 2 7.35 23.86 24.27
CA ASP A 2 7.25 24.62 23.02
C ASP A 2 6.17 24.04 22.08
N GLU A 3 5.11 24.82 21.81
CA GLU A 3 3.93 24.41 21.03
C GLU A 3 4.26 24.07 19.57
N THR A 4 5.34 24.65 19.04
CA THR A 4 5.94 24.32 17.74
C THR A 4 6.61 22.95 17.70
N ALA A 5 7.12 22.45 18.84
CA ALA A 5 7.75 21.13 18.91
C ALA A 5 6.73 19.98 18.98
N THR A 6 5.53 20.23 19.54
CA THR A 6 4.47 19.22 19.63
C THR A 6 3.75 19.03 18.30
N THR A 7 3.41 20.12 17.60
CA THR A 7 2.76 20.09 16.28
C THR A 7 3.59 19.33 15.24
N THR A 8 4.88 19.64 15.14
CA THR A 8 5.81 18.95 14.22
C THR A 8 5.98 17.46 14.51
N ARG A 9 5.85 17.03 15.78
CA ARG A 9 5.88 15.60 16.16
C ARG A 9 4.61 14.88 15.68
N HIS A 10 3.44 15.47 15.90
CA HIS A 10 2.16 14.88 15.47
C HIS A 10 2.06 14.77 13.94
N GLU A 11 2.54 15.77 13.20
CA GLU A 11 2.57 15.73 11.73
C GLU A 11 3.47 14.62 11.21
N ARG A 12 4.66 14.44 11.80
CA ARG A 12 5.57 13.34 11.44
C ARG A 12 4.97 11.97 11.74
N GLU A 13 4.25 11.85 12.84
CA GLU A 13 3.54 10.63 13.21
C GLU A 13 2.43 10.30 12.21
N GLN A 14 1.57 11.26 11.88
CA GLN A 14 0.54 11.09 10.86
C GLN A 14 1.14 10.70 9.50
N LEU A 15 2.21 11.38 9.08
CA LEU A 15 2.92 11.06 7.84
C LEU A 15 3.48 9.63 7.86
N ARG A 16 4.09 9.22 8.97
CA ARG A 16 4.64 7.86 9.14
C ARG A 16 3.54 6.80 9.01
N GLU A 17 2.39 7.02 9.65
CA GLU A 17 1.25 6.09 9.60
C GLU A 17 0.64 6.02 8.20
N GLY A 18 0.51 7.17 7.51
CA GLY A 18 0.05 7.23 6.13
C GLY A 18 0.99 6.50 5.16
N ILE A 19 2.30 6.71 5.28
CA ILE A 19 3.33 6.01 4.49
C ILE A 19 3.27 4.50 4.74
N THR A 20 3.16 4.10 6.00
CA THR A 20 3.08 2.68 6.39
C THR A 20 1.88 2.02 5.73
N MET A 21 0.71 2.68 5.72
CA MET A 21 -0.48 2.14 5.05
C MET A 21 -0.38 2.14 3.54
N ALA A 22 0.22 3.16 2.92
CA ALA A 22 0.44 3.16 1.48
C ALA A 22 1.30 1.97 1.04
N LEU A 23 2.42 1.72 1.74
CA LEU A 23 3.30 0.60 1.47
C LEU A 23 2.61 -0.74 1.74
N TYR A 24 1.95 -0.90 2.89
CA TYR A 24 1.25 -2.12 3.27
C TYR A 24 0.17 -2.52 2.25
N ILE A 25 -0.70 -1.59 1.89
CA ILE A 25 -1.76 -1.83 0.89
C ILE A 25 -1.15 -2.09 -0.48
N GLY A 26 -0.12 -1.33 -0.86
CA GLY A 26 0.58 -1.50 -2.13
C GLY A 26 1.18 -2.89 -2.30
N PHE A 27 1.94 -3.36 -1.31
CA PHE A 27 2.50 -4.71 -1.31
C PHE A 27 1.42 -5.79 -1.31
N SER A 28 0.38 -5.61 -0.50
CA SER A 28 -0.70 -6.60 -0.40
C SER A 28 -1.45 -6.74 -1.73
N LEU A 29 -1.75 -5.63 -2.40
CA LEU A 29 -2.43 -5.67 -3.70
C LEU A 29 -1.53 -6.14 -4.83
N LEU A 30 -0.24 -5.81 -4.79
CA LEU A 30 0.73 -6.37 -5.73
C LEU A 30 0.78 -7.89 -5.60
N ALA A 31 0.81 -8.43 -4.38
CA ALA A 31 0.79 -9.87 -4.14
C ALA A 31 -0.50 -10.53 -4.67
N VAL A 32 -1.65 -9.87 -4.50
CA VAL A 32 -2.95 -10.36 -5.02
C VAL A 32 -2.96 -10.40 -6.54
N LEU A 33 -2.54 -9.31 -7.21
CA LEU A 33 -2.48 -9.26 -8.69
C LEU A 33 -1.52 -10.32 -9.24
N LEU A 34 -0.39 -10.51 -8.57
CA LEU A 34 0.59 -11.49 -8.96
C LEU A 34 0.07 -12.93 -8.82
N ALA A 35 -0.70 -13.21 -7.76
CA ALA A 35 -1.35 -14.49 -7.53
C ALA A 35 -2.60 -14.72 -8.42
N THR A 36 -3.04 -13.70 -9.16
CA THR A 36 -4.23 -13.80 -10.01
C THR A 36 -3.82 -14.29 -11.42
N PRO A 37 -4.37 -15.41 -11.92
CA PRO A 37 -4.11 -15.89 -13.27
C PRO A 37 -4.54 -14.86 -14.32
N THR A 38 -3.67 -14.53 -15.28
CA THR A 38 -3.95 -13.51 -16.30
C THR A 38 -4.46 -14.06 -17.64
N ASP A 39 -4.54 -15.38 -17.76
CA ASP A 39 -4.78 -16.10 -19.00
C ASP A 39 -6.27 -16.42 -19.26
N TYR A 40 -7.19 -15.45 -19.22
CA TYR A 40 -8.59 -15.76 -19.56
C TYR A 40 -9.36 -14.66 -20.31
N VAL A 41 -10.17 -15.13 -21.26
CA VAL A 41 -11.09 -14.44 -22.17
C VAL A 41 -12.06 -13.52 -21.41
N ASP A 42 -12.57 -12.48 -22.10
CA ASP A 42 -13.30 -11.28 -21.63
C ASP A 42 -14.26 -11.40 -20.42
N ASP A 43 -14.84 -12.57 -20.14
CA ASP A 43 -15.74 -12.82 -19.00
C ASP A 43 -15.02 -12.73 -17.62
N SER A 44 -13.69 -12.67 -17.65
CA SER A 44 -12.81 -12.66 -16.47
C SER A 44 -12.51 -11.26 -15.93
N ARG A 45 -12.75 -10.20 -16.72
CA ARG A 45 -12.42 -8.80 -16.37
C ARG A 45 -13.11 -8.38 -15.07
N THR A 46 -14.42 -8.63 -14.99
CA THR A 46 -15.23 -8.26 -13.82
C THR A 46 -14.85 -9.08 -12.60
N ARG A 47 -14.49 -10.35 -12.75
CA ARG A 47 -14.05 -11.22 -11.66
C ARG A 47 -12.71 -10.76 -11.06
N VAL A 48 -11.72 -10.47 -11.89
CA VAL A 48 -10.42 -9.97 -11.41
C VAL A 48 -10.58 -8.59 -10.76
N ALA A 49 -11.32 -7.68 -11.39
CA ALA A 49 -11.57 -6.37 -10.83
C ALA A 49 -12.30 -6.43 -9.47
N THR A 50 -13.32 -7.31 -9.36
CA THR A 50 -14.04 -7.50 -8.09
C THR A 50 -13.18 -8.16 -7.03
N THR A 51 -12.37 -9.16 -7.35
CA THR A 51 -11.41 -9.74 -6.40
C THR A 51 -10.45 -8.69 -5.89
N VAL A 52 -9.80 -7.92 -6.77
CA VAL A 52 -8.86 -6.86 -6.39
C VAL A 52 -9.54 -5.79 -5.53
N ALA A 53 -10.74 -5.34 -5.92
CA ALA A 53 -11.49 -4.32 -5.18
C ALA A 53 -11.95 -4.81 -3.81
N LEU A 54 -12.48 -6.04 -3.72
CA LEU A 54 -12.94 -6.64 -2.46
C LEU A 54 -11.77 -6.91 -1.52
N THR A 55 -10.63 -7.39 -2.04
CA THR A 55 -9.42 -7.58 -1.23
C THR A 55 -8.88 -6.25 -0.74
N ALA A 56 -8.81 -5.23 -1.61
CA ALA A 56 -8.37 -3.89 -1.22
C ALA A 56 -9.25 -3.30 -0.11
N LEU A 57 -10.57 -3.36 -0.30
CA LEU A 57 -11.54 -2.85 0.67
C LEU A 57 -11.47 -3.64 1.98
N GLY A 58 -11.38 -4.97 1.90
CA GLY A 58 -11.22 -5.85 3.06
C GLY A 58 -9.97 -5.54 3.88
N LEU A 59 -8.83 -5.31 3.23
CA LEU A 59 -7.58 -4.94 3.90
C LEU A 59 -7.67 -3.58 4.60
N VAL A 60 -8.22 -2.57 3.92
CA VAL A 60 -8.42 -1.25 4.53
C VAL A 60 -9.36 -1.37 5.73
N LEU A 61 -10.51 -2.03 5.58
CA LEU A 61 -11.48 -2.20 6.66
C LEU A 61 -10.91 -2.99 7.84
N ALA A 62 -10.19 -4.09 7.59
CA ALA A 62 -9.56 -4.90 8.62
C ALA A 62 -8.58 -4.07 9.45
N HIS A 63 -7.78 -3.23 8.78
CA HIS A 63 -6.83 -2.36 9.46
C HIS A 63 -7.55 -1.28 10.29
N GLN A 64 -8.61 -0.68 9.75
CA GLN A 64 -9.43 0.30 10.46
C GLN A 64 -10.07 -0.29 11.73
N VAL A 65 -10.59 -1.52 11.64
CA VAL A 65 -11.17 -2.24 12.78
C VAL A 65 -10.07 -2.58 13.80
N ALA A 66 -8.94 -3.11 13.36
CA ALA A 66 -7.82 -3.45 14.24
C ALA A 66 -7.30 -2.22 15.00
N TYR A 67 -7.12 -1.09 14.31
CA TYR A 67 -6.67 0.16 14.94
C TYR A 67 -7.71 0.71 15.93
N ARG A 68 -9.00 0.72 15.56
CA ARG A 68 -10.08 1.15 16.47
C ARG A 68 -10.19 0.26 17.70
N LEU A 69 -10.02 -1.04 17.54
CA LEU A 69 -10.05 -1.99 18.66
C LEU A 69 -8.84 -1.76 19.58
N SER A 70 -7.63 -1.65 19.02
CA SER A 70 -6.41 -1.38 19.77
C SER A 70 -6.46 -0.06 20.54
N THR A 71 -6.84 1.03 19.86
CA THR A 71 -6.98 2.36 20.49
C THR A 71 -8.03 2.36 21.60
N ARG A 72 -9.18 1.72 21.40
CA ARG A 72 -10.19 1.60 22.46
C ARG A 72 -9.70 0.80 23.67
N LEU A 73 -8.97 -0.30 23.45
CA LEU A 73 -8.41 -1.10 24.55
C LEU A 73 -7.38 -0.31 25.36
N LEU A 74 -6.56 0.51 24.69
CA LEU A 74 -5.52 1.31 25.33
C LEU A 74 -6.07 2.60 25.97
N ASN A 75 -7.08 3.23 25.37
CA ASN A 75 -7.66 4.51 25.81
C ASN A 75 -8.98 4.36 26.59
N ARG A 76 -9.19 3.22 27.27
CA ARG A 76 -10.39 2.95 28.11
C ARG A 76 -11.72 3.19 27.38
N GLY A 77 -11.77 2.87 26.09
CA GLY A 77 -12.99 2.95 25.25
C GLY A 77 -13.22 4.27 24.55
N VAL A 78 -12.39 5.30 24.75
CA VAL A 78 -12.56 6.62 24.12
C VAL A 78 -11.67 6.74 22.87
N LEU A 79 -12.25 7.22 21.77
CA LEU A 79 -11.53 7.61 20.57
C LEU A 79 -11.29 9.12 20.63
N ASP A 80 -10.05 9.52 20.93
CA ASP A 80 -9.66 10.93 20.99
C ASP A 80 -9.37 11.52 19.59
N ALA A 81 -9.35 12.85 19.50
CA ALA A 81 -9.11 13.60 18.26
C ALA A 81 -7.77 13.22 17.59
N GLU A 82 -6.74 12.90 18.38
CA GLU A 82 -5.44 12.44 17.90
C GLU A 82 -5.55 11.08 17.18
N SER A 83 -6.28 10.13 17.77
CA SER A 83 -6.54 8.82 17.16
C SER A 83 -7.32 8.95 15.85
N LEU A 84 -8.24 9.91 15.77
CA LEU A 84 -8.98 10.20 14.54
C LEU A 84 -8.09 10.82 13.46
N ALA A 85 -7.13 11.66 13.83
CA ALA A 85 -6.17 12.24 12.89
C ALA A 85 -5.26 11.16 12.28
N ILE A 86 -4.77 10.21 13.08
CA ILE A 86 -4.03 9.05 12.59
C ILE A 86 -4.90 8.19 11.66
N LEU A 87 -6.16 7.96 12.03
CA LEU A 87 -7.11 7.20 11.21
C LEU A 87 -7.31 7.84 9.82
N ARG A 88 -7.40 9.17 9.78
CA ARG A 88 -7.47 9.93 8.52
C ARG A 88 -6.18 9.82 7.71
N ALA A 89 -5.02 9.92 8.35
CA ALA A 89 -3.74 9.77 7.68
C ALA A 89 -3.58 8.38 7.04
N GLN A 90 -4.02 7.32 7.73
CA GLN A 90 -4.05 5.95 7.20
C GLN A 90 -4.98 5.82 5.99
N LEU A 91 -6.17 6.42 6.03
CA LEU A 91 -7.10 6.42 4.90
C LEU A 91 -6.54 7.20 3.70
N LEU A 92 -5.95 8.37 3.95
CA LEU A 92 -5.31 9.19 2.90
C LEU A 92 -4.08 8.50 2.30
N GLY A 93 -3.35 7.70 3.07
CA GLY A 93 -2.25 6.88 2.56
C GLY A 93 -2.73 5.67 1.77
N GLY A 94 -3.76 4.97 2.23
CA GLY A 94 -4.21 3.70 1.64
C GLY A 94 -5.16 3.85 0.44
N LEU A 95 -6.14 4.74 0.50
CA LEU A 95 -7.18 4.86 -0.53
C LEU A 95 -6.65 5.19 -1.93
N PRO A 96 -5.68 6.11 -2.11
CA PRO A 96 -5.10 6.37 -3.43
C PRO A 96 -4.45 5.12 -4.03
N VAL A 97 -3.81 4.29 -3.20
CA VAL A 97 -3.16 3.05 -3.65
C VAL A 97 -4.20 2.03 -4.12
N VAL A 98 -5.34 1.93 -3.41
CA VAL A 98 -6.48 1.12 -3.84
C VAL A 98 -7.00 1.58 -5.20
N ALA A 99 -7.18 2.89 -5.40
CA ALA A 99 -7.64 3.43 -6.67
C ALA A 99 -6.65 3.12 -7.81
N VAL A 100 -5.35 3.28 -7.56
CA VAL A 100 -4.29 2.96 -8.53
C VAL A 100 -4.28 1.47 -8.89
N ALA A 101 -4.59 0.57 -7.96
CA ALA A 101 -4.72 -0.85 -8.26
C ALA A 101 -5.97 -1.18 -9.07
N ALA A 102 -7.12 -0.61 -8.70
CA ALA A 102 -8.42 -0.99 -9.26
C ALA A 102 -8.72 -0.33 -10.61
N VAL A 103 -8.40 0.95 -10.78
CA VAL A 103 -8.78 1.75 -11.96
C VAL A 103 -8.21 1.16 -13.26
N PRO A 104 -6.92 0.80 -13.38
CA PRO A 104 -6.39 0.23 -14.62
C PRO A 104 -7.04 -1.11 -14.98
N VAL A 105 -7.35 -1.94 -13.98
CA VAL A 105 -8.03 -3.23 -14.18
C VAL A 105 -9.46 -3.00 -14.69
N LEU A 106 -10.16 -1.98 -14.18
CA LEU A 106 -11.49 -1.62 -14.65
C LEU A 106 -11.48 -1.04 -16.07
N LEU A 107 -10.56 -0.11 -16.35
CA LEU A 107 -10.49 0.60 -17.64
C LEU A 107 -9.98 -0.31 -18.76
N PHE A 108 -8.83 -0.95 -18.56
CA PHE A 108 -8.14 -1.69 -19.63
C PHE A 108 -8.47 -3.18 -19.62
N GLY A 109 -8.74 -3.76 -18.44
CA GLY A 109 -9.06 -5.17 -18.25
C GLY A 109 -8.01 -6.15 -18.77
N GLY A 110 -8.31 -7.44 -18.55
CA GLY A 110 -7.44 -8.55 -18.97
C GLY A 110 -5.99 -8.39 -18.49
N ARG A 111 -5.06 -8.89 -19.30
CA ARG A 111 -3.62 -8.84 -19.02
C ARG A 111 -3.07 -7.42 -18.96
N THR A 112 -3.50 -6.54 -19.85
CA THR A 112 -2.99 -5.15 -19.92
C THR A 112 -3.36 -4.35 -18.67
N GLY A 113 -4.61 -4.45 -18.20
CA GLY A 113 -5.04 -3.75 -16.99
C GLY A 113 -4.31 -4.23 -15.73
N VAL A 114 -4.08 -5.54 -15.63
CA VAL A 114 -3.30 -6.14 -14.53
C VAL A 114 -1.84 -5.68 -14.58
N LEU A 115 -1.18 -5.74 -15.74
CA LEU A 115 0.21 -5.28 -15.89
C LEU A 115 0.37 -3.80 -15.55
N VAL A 116 -0.55 -2.94 -16.01
CA VAL A 116 -0.51 -1.51 -15.69
C VAL A 116 -0.69 -1.29 -14.19
N ALA A 117 -1.63 -1.98 -13.55
CA ALA A 117 -1.82 -1.89 -12.10
C ALA A 117 -0.58 -2.39 -11.33
N GLU A 118 0.01 -3.51 -11.72
CA GLU A 118 1.25 -4.04 -11.13
C GLU A 118 2.39 -3.01 -11.23
N LEU A 119 2.62 -2.43 -12.42
CA LEU A 119 3.68 -1.43 -12.63
C LEU A 119 3.44 -0.14 -11.84
N LEU A 120 2.19 0.32 -11.74
CA LEU A 120 1.88 1.53 -10.97
C LEU A 120 2.04 1.30 -9.46
N LEU A 121 1.57 0.16 -8.95
CA LEU A 121 1.78 -0.22 -7.55
C LEU A 121 3.27 -0.36 -7.24
N LEU A 122 4.03 -0.94 -8.16
CA LEU A 122 5.47 -1.03 -8.07
C LEU A 122 6.11 0.35 -7.94
N ALA A 123 5.74 1.27 -8.84
CA ALA A 123 6.27 2.62 -8.86
C ALA A 123 5.95 3.37 -7.55
N ILE A 124 4.74 3.20 -7.00
CA ILE A 124 4.36 3.76 -5.70
C ILE A 124 5.24 3.21 -4.59
N VAL A 125 5.34 1.88 -4.48
CA VAL A 125 6.13 1.22 -3.43
C VAL A 125 7.59 1.64 -3.48
N ALA A 126 8.19 1.64 -4.68
CA ALA A 126 9.57 2.05 -4.88
C ALA A 126 9.78 3.53 -4.55
N SER A 127 8.88 4.41 -5.01
CA SER A 127 8.97 5.86 -4.76
C SER A 127 8.82 6.19 -3.28
N VAL A 128 7.80 5.64 -2.63
CA VAL A 128 7.54 5.87 -1.20
C VAL A 128 8.69 5.30 -0.37
N GLY A 129 9.14 4.07 -0.64
CA GLY A 129 10.29 3.47 0.05
C GLY A 129 11.58 4.28 -0.10
N TYR A 130 11.86 4.77 -1.32
CA TYR A 130 13.00 5.64 -1.59
C TYR A 130 12.91 6.98 -0.86
N LEU A 131 11.76 7.66 -0.92
CA LEU A 131 11.53 8.94 -0.27
C LEU A 131 11.66 8.83 1.25
N THR A 132 11.09 7.77 1.85
CA THR A 132 11.21 7.50 3.28
C THR A 132 12.68 7.29 3.67
N ALA A 133 13.41 6.44 2.94
CA ALA A 133 14.83 6.19 3.20
C ALA A 133 15.66 7.47 3.08
N ARG A 134 15.38 8.30 2.08
CA ARG A 134 16.08 9.57 1.87
C ARG A 134 15.76 10.59 2.96
N SER A 135 14.51 10.69 3.40
CA SER A 135 14.10 11.61 4.47
C SER A 135 14.68 11.25 5.84
N ALA A 136 15.06 9.99 6.06
CA ALA A 136 15.64 9.51 7.31
C ALA A 136 17.16 9.82 7.45
N GLY A 137 17.75 10.54 6.48
CA GLY A 137 19.19 10.84 6.49
C GLY A 137 20.06 9.59 6.26
N ALA A 138 19.48 8.53 5.71
CA ALA A 138 20.20 7.31 5.41
C ALA A 138 21.35 7.62 4.44
N SER A 139 22.55 7.09 4.73
CA SER A 139 23.69 7.23 3.83
C SER A 139 23.32 6.70 2.43
N SER A 140 23.90 7.25 1.36
CA SER A 140 23.57 6.86 -0.03
C SER A 140 23.61 5.34 -0.25
N ARG A 141 24.41 4.61 0.55
CA ARG A 141 24.52 3.15 0.57
C ARG A 141 23.26 2.44 1.13
N SER A 142 22.65 2.97 2.19
CA SER A 142 21.42 2.42 2.77
C SER A 142 20.19 2.68 1.87
N VAL A 143 20.14 3.84 1.22
CA VAL A 143 19.13 4.14 0.20
C VAL A 143 19.28 3.20 -1.00
N LEU A 144 20.51 2.98 -1.48
CA LEU A 144 20.78 2.04 -2.57
C LEU A 144 20.39 0.61 -2.18
N LEU A 145 20.75 0.14 -0.98
CA LEU A 145 20.38 -1.19 -0.49
C LEU A 145 18.87 -1.38 -0.35
N ASN A 146 18.12 -0.35 0.04
CA ASN A 146 16.65 -0.43 0.12
C ASN A 146 16.01 -0.52 -1.27
N VAL A 147 16.44 0.33 -2.20
CA VAL A 147 15.94 0.30 -3.59
C VAL A 147 16.32 -1.01 -4.27
N VAL A 148 17.56 -1.47 -4.12
CA VAL A 148 18.01 -2.76 -4.64
C VAL A 148 17.26 -3.91 -3.96
N GLY A 149 17.03 -3.84 -2.64
CA GLY A 149 16.26 -4.84 -1.91
C GLY A 149 14.82 -4.96 -2.43
N VAL A 150 14.13 -3.83 -2.62
CA VAL A 150 12.78 -3.82 -3.22
C VAL A 150 12.83 -4.35 -4.65
N MET A 151 13.79 -3.92 -5.48
CA MET A 151 13.95 -4.39 -6.85
C MET A 151 14.26 -5.89 -6.94
N VAL A 152 15.05 -6.43 -6.01
CA VAL A 152 15.38 -7.86 -5.95
C VAL A 152 14.17 -8.67 -5.52
N VAL A 153 13.45 -8.23 -4.48
CA VAL A 153 12.21 -8.91 -4.06
C VAL A 153 11.20 -8.91 -5.20
N VAL A 154 10.99 -7.76 -5.84
CA VAL A 154 10.10 -7.62 -6.98
C VAL A 154 10.54 -8.48 -8.16
N GLY A 155 11.83 -8.43 -8.51
CA GLY A 155 12.39 -9.19 -9.62
C GLY A 155 12.27 -10.69 -9.39
N ALA A 156 12.53 -11.16 -8.16
CA ALA A 156 12.36 -12.55 -7.78
C ALA A 156 10.89 -12.99 -7.88
N VAL A 157 9.98 -12.13 -7.45
CA VAL A 157 8.53 -12.36 -7.47
C VAL A 157 8.00 -12.42 -8.91
N LEU A 158 8.45 -11.52 -9.79
CA LEU A 158 8.13 -11.55 -11.23
C LEU A 158 8.74 -12.76 -11.95
N ALA A 159 10.01 -13.08 -11.64
CA ALA A 159 10.68 -14.25 -12.20
C ALA A 159 9.99 -15.56 -11.80
N LEU A 160 9.50 -15.64 -10.56
CA LEU A 160 8.72 -16.77 -10.08
C LEU A 160 7.40 -16.91 -10.85
N LYS A 161 6.67 -15.81 -11.06
CA LYS A 161 5.43 -15.80 -11.87
C LYS A 161 5.69 -16.31 -13.29
N ILE A 162 6.73 -15.81 -13.94
CA ILE A 162 7.15 -16.25 -15.29
C ILE A 162 7.55 -17.74 -15.30
N ALA A 163 8.26 -18.22 -14.28
CA ALA A 163 8.71 -19.61 -14.20
C ALA A 163 7.57 -20.61 -13.94
N VAL A 164 6.51 -20.17 -13.25
CA VAL A 164 5.33 -21.00 -12.95
C VAL A 164 4.31 -20.99 -14.10
N GLY A 165 4.49 -20.13 -15.10
CA GLY A 165 3.61 -20.07 -16.27
C GLY A 165 2.28 -19.35 -16.02
N HIS A 166 2.31 -18.26 -15.23
CA HIS A 166 1.19 -17.35 -14.99
C HIS A 166 1.53 -15.90 -15.35
#